data_AF-A0A9J6E8E3-F1
#
_entry.id   AF-A0A9J6E8E3-F1
#
_cell.length_a   1.000
_cell.length_b   1.000
_cell.length_c   1.000
_cell.angle_alpha   90.00
_cell.angle_beta   90.00
_cell.angle_gamma   90.00
#
_symmetry.space_group_name_H-M   'P 1'
#
loop_
_entity.id
_entity.type
_entity.pdbx_description
1 polymer ?
#
loop_
_entity_poly.entity_id
_entity_poly.type
_entity_poly.pdbx_seq_one_letter_code
_entity_poly.pdbx_strand_id
1 'polypeptide(L)'
;MRPFEGFKRRAIVIVPTDEEFIRRCQKREKEEGKDVPDIAVLEMKANFVMPEQGSLFDEVIFTELPREEAEPLVKKYNEEGRAACGPPQQRFRQGGGNDNNHRGGGFGGGGDRGGFRPGFRG
;
A
#
# COMPACT_ATOMS: atom_id res chain seq x y z
N MET A 1 -3.75 -25.46 -11.43
CA MET A 1 -2.35 -25.56 -10.95
C MET A 1 -2.09 -24.34 -10.09
N ARG A 2 -1.70 -24.49 -8.82
CA ARG A 2 -1.40 -23.32 -7.99
C ARG A 2 -0.01 -22.78 -8.38
N PRO A 3 0.17 -21.46 -8.55
CA PRO A 3 1.50 -20.91 -8.82
C PRO A 3 2.50 -21.36 -7.76
N PHE A 4 3.68 -21.81 -8.19
CA PHE A 4 4.79 -22.25 -7.31
C PHE A 4 4.53 -23.51 -6.48
N GLU A 5 3.49 -24.29 -6.80
CA GLU A 5 3.25 -25.61 -6.21
C GLU A 5 4.45 -26.54 -6.49
N GLY A 6 5.07 -27.07 -5.43
CA GLY A 6 6.28 -27.90 -5.49
C GLY A 6 7.62 -27.17 -5.39
N PHE A 7 7.63 -25.83 -5.38
CA PHE A 7 8.86 -25.04 -5.17
C PHE A 7 9.09 -24.73 -3.69
N LYS A 8 10.36 -24.57 -3.28
CA LYS A 8 10.71 -23.99 -1.98
C LYS A 8 10.72 -22.46 -2.07
N ARG A 9 9.79 -21.81 -1.37
CA ARG A 9 9.56 -20.36 -1.35
C ARG A 9 10.33 -19.76 -0.19
N ARG A 10 11.33 -18.94 -0.47
CA ARG A 10 12.13 -18.25 0.54
C ARG A 10 11.97 -16.74 0.41
N ALA A 11 11.82 -16.05 1.54
CA ALA A 11 11.91 -14.61 1.62
C ALA A 11 13.29 -14.20 2.13
N ILE A 12 13.95 -13.28 1.42
CA ILE A 12 15.21 -12.68 1.86
C ILE A 12 14.91 -11.27 2.35
N VAL A 13 15.20 -11.02 3.63
CA VAL A 13 14.94 -9.76 4.31
C VAL A 13 16.26 -9.01 4.47
N ILE A 14 16.31 -7.84 3.86
CA ILE A 14 17.45 -6.93 3.92
C ILE A 14 17.04 -5.73 4.78
N VAL A 15 17.46 -5.75 6.04
CA VAL A 15 17.32 -4.63 6.96
C VAL A 15 18.74 -4.28 7.42
N PRO A 16 19.38 -3.24 6.85
CA PRO A 16 20.65 -2.74 7.35
C PRO A 16 20.48 -2.02 8.68
N THR A 17 21.58 -1.70 9.35
CA THR A 17 21.57 -0.73 10.45
C THR A 17 21.13 0.65 9.97
N ASP A 18 20.63 1.48 10.89
CA ASP A 18 20.23 2.86 10.57
C ASP A 18 21.38 3.66 9.95
N GLU A 19 22.59 3.53 10.51
CA GLU A 19 23.80 4.17 10.00
C GLU A 19 24.13 3.72 8.57
N GLU A 20 24.04 2.43 8.29
CA GLU A 20 24.32 1.87 6.97
C GLU A 20 23.24 2.25 5.95
N PHE A 21 21.97 2.33 6.40
CA PHE A 21 20.87 2.84 5.57
C PHE A 21 21.14 4.28 5.14
N ILE A 22 21.46 5.17 6.09
CA ILE A 22 21.77 6.58 5.82
C ILE A 22 22.96 6.69 4.86
N ARG A 23 24.04 5.94 5.11
CA ARG A 23 25.23 5.91 4.23
C ARG A 23 24.88 5.50 2.81
N ARG A 24 24.06 4.45 2.64
CA ARG A 24 23.64 3.95 1.32
C ARG A 24 22.72 4.95 0.61
N CYS A 25 21.82 5.62 1.33
CA CYS A 25 20.98 6.67 0.77
C CYS A 25 21.82 7.84 0.24
N GLN A 26 22.76 8.36 1.06
CA GLN A 26 23.65 9.46 0.65
C GLN A 26 24.52 9.09 -0.56
N LYS A 27 25.05 7.86 -0.59
CA LYS A 27 25.84 7.38 -1.73
C LYS A 27 25.00 7.33 -3.01
N ARG A 28 23.78 6.80 -2.93
CA ARG A 28 22.85 6.71 -4.08
C ARG A 28 22.41 8.08 -4.56
N GLU A 29 22.14 9.01 -3.65
CA GLU A 29 21.79 10.39 -4.00
C GLU A 29 22.93 11.05 -4.77
N LYS A 30 24.18 10.90 -4.30
CA LYS A 30 25.37 11.46 -4.93
C LYS A 30 25.70 10.83 -6.29
N GLU A 31 25.53 9.52 -6.44
CA GLU A 31 25.94 8.77 -7.65
C GLU A 31 24.82 8.70 -8.71
N GLU A 32 23.57 8.50 -8.29
CA GLU A 32 22.44 8.22 -9.19
C GLU A 32 21.48 9.42 -9.32
N GLY A 33 21.59 10.45 -8.47
CA GLY A 33 20.72 11.63 -8.51
C GLY A 33 19.25 11.29 -8.23
N LYS A 34 18.98 10.44 -7.23
CA LYS A 34 17.62 9.98 -6.93
C LYS A 34 16.80 11.03 -6.19
N ASP A 35 15.74 11.49 -6.87
CA ASP A 35 14.74 12.43 -6.39
C ASP A 35 13.52 11.70 -5.81
N VAL A 36 13.75 10.78 -4.85
CA VAL A 36 12.63 10.13 -4.13
C VAL A 36 12.17 11.10 -3.05
N PRO A 37 10.95 11.66 -3.11
CA PRO A 37 10.50 12.62 -2.12
C PRO A 37 10.47 12.00 -0.73
N ASP A 38 10.84 12.78 0.30
CA ASP A 38 10.85 12.32 1.69
C ASP A 38 9.51 11.71 2.11
N ILE A 39 8.40 12.29 1.65
CA ILE A 39 7.06 11.78 1.95
C ILE A 39 6.84 10.35 1.43
N ALA A 40 7.40 10.00 0.27
CA ALA A 40 7.30 8.65 -0.28
C ALA A 40 8.10 7.65 0.56
N VAL A 41 9.28 8.07 1.07
CA VAL A 41 10.08 7.24 1.98
C VAL A 41 9.34 7.03 3.30
N LEU A 42 8.71 8.07 3.84
CA LEU A 42 7.93 8.00 5.07
C LEU A 42 6.69 7.10 4.92
N GLU A 43 6.01 7.15 3.77
CA GLU A 43 4.91 6.23 3.46
C GLU A 43 5.40 4.78 3.35
N MET A 44 6.55 4.54 2.72
CA MET A 44 7.15 3.22 2.63
C MET A 44 7.50 2.69 4.02
N LYS A 45 8.10 3.53 4.88
CA LYS A 45 8.38 3.20 6.28
C LYS A 45 7.08 2.88 7.04
N ALA A 46 6.03 3.72 6.94
CA ALA A 46 4.77 3.53 7.66
C ALA A 46 4.09 2.17 7.39
N ASN A 47 4.25 1.67 6.16
CA ASN A 47 3.56 0.48 5.64
C ASN A 47 4.45 -0.75 5.53
N PHE A 48 5.73 -0.67 5.89
CA PHE A 48 6.63 -1.82 5.78
C PHE A 48 6.26 -2.89 6.82
N VAL A 49 6.15 -4.13 6.35
CA VAL A 49 5.88 -5.30 7.20
C VAL A 49 6.83 -6.41 6.78
N MET A 50 7.51 -7.00 7.75
CA MET A 50 8.42 -8.11 7.49
C MET A 50 7.63 -9.38 7.15
N PRO A 51 8.13 -10.21 6.21
CA PRO A 51 7.50 -11.47 5.90
C PRO A 51 7.60 -12.44 7.08
N GLU A 52 6.57 -13.26 7.23
CA GLU A 52 6.53 -14.33 8.23
C GLU A 52 6.69 -15.68 7.55
N GLN A 53 7.37 -16.59 8.24
CA GLN A 53 7.41 -18.00 7.84
C GLN A 53 6.03 -18.60 8.07
N GLY A 54 5.51 -19.34 7.09
CA GLY A 54 4.19 -19.95 7.20
C GLY A 54 3.57 -20.26 5.84
N SER A 55 2.33 -19.79 5.63
CA SER A 55 1.52 -20.15 4.46
C SER A 55 2.16 -19.76 3.13
N LEU A 56 2.83 -18.61 3.07
CA LEU A 56 3.43 -18.07 1.85
C LEU A 56 4.91 -18.42 1.67
N PHE A 57 5.69 -18.40 2.75
CA PHE A 57 7.13 -18.64 2.72
C PHE A 57 7.49 -19.83 3.60
N ASP A 58 8.22 -20.77 3.02
CA ASP A 58 8.73 -21.94 3.75
C ASP A 58 9.92 -21.54 4.63
N GLU A 59 10.61 -20.44 4.31
CA GLU A 59 11.77 -19.93 5.04
C GLU A 59 11.87 -18.40 4.89
N VAL A 60 12.25 -17.71 5.97
CA VAL A 60 12.56 -16.27 5.97
C VAL A 60 13.99 -16.09 6.45
N ILE A 61 14.84 -15.49 5.63
CA ILE A 61 16.28 -15.33 5.86
C ILE A 61 16.59 -13.85 6.03
N PHE A 62 17.24 -13.50 7.12
CA PHE A 62 17.72 -12.15 7.40
C PHE A 62 19.21 -12.08 7.08
N THR A 63 19.62 -11.18 6.17
CA THR A 63 21.00 -11.17 5.64
C THR A 63 21.91 -10.11 6.24
N GLU A 64 21.37 -9.08 6.88
CA GLU A 64 22.16 -7.98 7.45
C GLU A 64 21.94 -7.91 8.97
N LEU A 65 20.79 -7.41 9.42
CA LEU A 65 20.41 -7.48 10.82
C LEU A 65 19.61 -8.75 11.14
N PRO A 66 19.89 -9.42 12.27
CA PRO A 66 19.06 -10.53 12.73
C PRO A 66 17.65 -10.04 13.05
N ARG A 67 16.68 -10.96 13.01
CA ARG A 67 15.27 -10.64 13.22
C ARG A 67 15.00 -9.87 14.52
N GLU A 68 15.66 -10.27 15.60
CA GLU A 68 15.51 -9.67 16.94
C GLU A 68 15.90 -8.18 16.97
N GLU A 69 16.84 -7.76 16.14
CA GLU A 69 17.29 -6.37 16.01
C GLU A 69 16.52 -5.62 14.92
N ALA A 70 16.11 -6.32 13.85
CA ALA A 70 15.33 -5.75 12.77
C ALA A 70 13.90 -5.38 13.20
N GLU A 71 13.25 -6.20 14.04
CA GLU A 71 11.89 -5.94 14.54
C GLU A 71 11.74 -4.58 15.26
N PRO A 72 12.54 -4.24 16.27
CA PRO A 72 12.43 -2.94 16.94
C PRO A 72 12.80 -1.78 16.02
N LEU A 73 13.79 -1.95 15.12
CA LEU A 73 14.17 -0.91 14.16
C LEU A 73 13.05 -0.61 13.16
N VAL A 74 12.44 -1.64 12.59
CA VAL A 74 11.29 -1.51 11.69
C VAL A 74 10.12 -0.88 12.42
N LYS A 75 9.84 -1.28 13.66
CA LYS A 75 8.76 -0.69 14.46
C LYS A 75 8.97 0.82 14.65
N LYS A 76 10.20 1.25 14.97
CA LYS A 76 10.56 2.67 15.08
C LYS A 76 10.28 3.41 13.77
N TYR A 77 10.71 2.87 12.63
CA TYR A 77 10.44 3.49 11.32
C TYR A 77 8.95 3.54 10.97
N ASN A 78 8.20 2.49 11.31
CA ASN A 78 6.76 2.46 11.08
C ASN A 78 6.05 3.55 11.89
N GLU A 79 6.47 3.77 13.14
CA GLU A 79 5.95 4.84 14.00
C GLU A 79 6.30 6.23 13.44
N GLU A 80 7.55 6.45 13.04
CA GLU A 80 7.99 7.70 12.38
C GLU A 80 7.18 7.99 11.11
N GLY A 81 7.02 6.98 10.24
CA GLY A 81 6.27 7.12 8.99
C GLY A 81 4.80 7.42 9.22
N ARG A 82 4.15 6.72 10.17
CA ARG A 82 2.73 6.94 10.49
C ARG A 82 2.48 8.30 11.13
N ALA A 83 3.41 8.78 11.97
CA ALA A 83 3.34 10.11 12.55
C ALA A 83 3.41 11.21 11.48
N ALA A 84 4.21 11.00 10.44
CA ALA A 84 4.36 11.97 9.36
C ALA A 84 3.27 11.90 8.27
N CYS A 85 2.79 10.71 7.92
CA CYS A 85 1.85 10.50 6.81
C CYS A 85 0.37 10.43 7.25
N GLY A 86 0.09 10.34 8.55
CA GLY A 86 -1.26 10.12 9.07
C GLY A 86 -1.76 8.68 8.86
N PRO A 87 -3.05 8.40 9.13
CA PRO A 87 -3.60 7.06 8.96
C PRO A 87 -3.46 6.61 7.49
N PRO A 88 -3.10 5.33 7.25
CA PRO A 88 -2.88 4.83 5.89
C PRO A 88 -4.15 5.06 5.08
N GLN A 89 -4.07 5.90 4.05
CA GLN A 89 -5.16 6.04 3.10
C GLN A 89 -5.37 4.66 2.48
N GLN A 90 -6.53 4.05 2.72
CA GLN A 90 -6.91 2.86 1.99
C GLN A 90 -6.83 3.23 0.51
N ARG A 91 -5.85 2.66 -0.20
CA ARG A 91 -5.83 2.71 -1.65
C ARG A 91 -7.12 2.04 -2.08
N PHE A 92 -8.12 2.85 -2.41
CA PHE A 92 -9.39 2.39 -2.93
C PHE A 92 -9.03 1.51 -4.12
N ARG A 93 -9.17 0.19 -3.98
CA ARG A 93 -9.06 -0.71 -5.13
C ARG A 93 -10.21 -0.33 -6.04
N GLN A 94 -9.95 0.58 -6.99
CA GLN A 94 -10.89 0.89 -8.05
C GLN A 94 -10.88 -0.31 -8.99
N GLY A 95 -11.63 -1.35 -8.60
CA GLY A 95 -11.63 -2.65 -9.25
C GLY A 95 -12.61 -3.58 -8.54
N GLY A 96 -13.88 -3.48 -8.92
CA GLY A 96 -14.89 -4.51 -8.64
C GLY A 96 -16.17 -3.95 -8.03
N GLY A 97 -17.11 -3.52 -8.86
CA GLY A 97 -18.47 -3.24 -8.41
C GLY A 97 -19.28 -2.33 -9.32
N ASN A 98 -19.53 -2.71 -10.57
CA ASN A 98 -20.74 -2.24 -11.26
C ASN A 98 -21.17 -3.21 -12.37
N ASP A 99 -21.46 -4.46 -11.98
CA ASP A 99 -22.18 -5.39 -12.83
C ASP A 99 -23.48 -5.78 -12.13
N ASN A 100 -24.58 -5.61 -12.86
CA ASN A 100 -25.94 -6.12 -12.63
C ASN A 100 -26.92 -5.27 -11.80
N ASN A 101 -27.44 -4.19 -12.38
CA ASN A 101 -28.85 -3.84 -12.11
C ASN A 101 -29.63 -3.13 -13.24
N HIS A 102 -29.47 -3.57 -14.50
CA HIS A 102 -30.32 -3.09 -15.61
C HIS A 102 -30.83 -4.21 -16.50
N ARG A 103 -31.41 -5.26 -15.89
CA ARG A 103 -32.29 -6.21 -16.62
C ARG A 103 -33.49 -6.60 -15.78
N GLY A 104 -34.64 -6.01 -16.12
CA GLY A 104 -35.94 -6.64 -15.95
C GLY A 104 -36.87 -5.91 -14.98
N GLY A 105 -37.93 -5.31 -15.52
CA GLY A 105 -39.10 -4.91 -14.74
C GLY A 105 -39.86 -3.74 -15.33
N GLY A 106 -40.60 -3.96 -16.42
CA GLY A 106 -41.52 -2.95 -16.96
C GLY A 106 -42.80 -2.85 -16.14
N PHE A 107 -43.25 -1.62 -15.87
CA PHE A 107 -44.63 -1.13 -15.62
C PHE A 107 -44.49 0.41 -15.79
N GLY A 108 -45.21 1.14 -16.64
CA GLY A 108 -46.66 1.24 -16.74
C GLY A 108 -47.17 2.41 -15.89
N GLY A 109 -47.56 3.53 -16.53
CA GLY A 109 -48.30 4.66 -15.93
C GLY A 109 -47.39 5.78 -15.38
N GLY A 110 -47.49 7.05 -15.77
CA GLY A 110 -48.70 7.87 -15.89
C GLY A 110 -48.91 8.60 -14.56
N GLY A 111 -48.71 9.93 -14.51
CA GLY A 111 -49.11 10.73 -13.33
C GLY A 111 -48.33 12.03 -13.10
N ASP A 112 -48.92 13.13 -13.56
CA ASP A 112 -48.74 14.51 -13.12
C ASP A 112 -48.46 14.71 -11.62
N ARG A 113 -47.37 15.43 -11.28
CA ARG A 113 -47.25 16.51 -10.24
C ARG A 113 -45.97 17.29 -10.57
N GLY A 114 -45.97 18.52 -11.11
CA GLY A 114 -46.64 19.70 -10.59
C GLY A 114 -45.74 20.38 -9.54
N GLY A 115 -44.91 21.36 -9.93
CA GLY A 115 -44.29 22.28 -8.96
C GLY A 115 -42.99 22.98 -9.36
N PHE A 116 -43.09 24.29 -9.62
CA PHE A 116 -42.08 25.36 -9.47
C PHE A 116 -40.98 25.56 -10.53
N ARG A 117 -41.22 26.57 -11.39
CA ARG A 117 -40.23 27.39 -12.09
C ARG A 117 -39.53 28.34 -11.09
N PRO A 118 -38.33 28.84 -11.42
CA PRO A 118 -38.31 30.25 -11.84
C PRO A 118 -37.52 30.45 -13.13
N GLY A 119 -38.03 31.35 -13.99
CA GLY A 119 -37.41 31.70 -15.25
C GLY A 119 -36.28 32.70 -15.08
N PHE A 120 -35.33 32.67 -16.02
CA PHE A 120 -34.53 33.81 -16.41
C PHE A 120 -34.28 33.71 -17.91
N ARG A 121 -34.67 34.76 -18.64
CA ARG A 121 -34.41 34.98 -20.06
C ARG A 121 -33.71 36.34 -20.13
N GLY A 122 -32.53 36.38 -20.75
CA GLY A 122 -31.67 37.56 -20.87
C GLY A 122 -30.24 37.10 -21.02
#